data_AF-A0A7S1R3C1-F1
#
_entry.id   AF-A0A7S1R3C1-F1
#
_cell.length_a   1.000
_cell.length_b   1.000
_cell.length_c   1.000
_cell.angle_alpha   90.00
_cell.angle_beta   90.00
_cell.angle_gamma   90.00
#
_symmetry.space_group_name_H-M   'P 1'
#
loop_
_entity.id
_entity.type
_entity.pdbx_description
1 polymer ?
#
loop_
_entity_poly.entity_id
_entity_poly.type
_entity_poly.pdbx_seq_one_letter_code
_entity_poly.pdbx_strand_id
1 'polypeptide(L)'
;PRSGPRRVDSAATPQTAQQQAPSEPRDALDAQMDEPLRTALRVDLGCFVFATAEVPDARVVHVNIGCGVVVPMTHGEANAFLLKKEALGKQEVQRLNKEMLRVKYRIRLVTETLRQLHQRYVQAGGGGGSASRSK
;
A
#
# COMPACT_ATOMS: atom_id res chain seq x y z
N PRO A 1 -18.60 41.83 33.03
CA PRO A 1 -17.12 41.79 33.04
C PRO A 1 -16.61 40.50 32.35
N ARG A 2 -16.58 40.43 31.02
CA ARG A 2 -15.48 40.83 30.11
C ARG A 2 -14.16 40.06 30.32
N SER A 3 -13.65 39.56 29.18
CA SER A 3 -12.28 39.09 28.85
C SER A 3 -11.92 37.65 29.29
N GLY A 4 -11.45 36.73 28.44
CA GLY A 4 -11.07 36.77 27.03
C GLY A 4 -10.70 35.34 26.55
N PRO A 5 -10.40 35.13 25.26
CA PRO A 5 -10.20 33.82 24.66
C PRO A 5 -8.82 33.22 24.96
N ARG A 6 -8.78 31.90 25.21
CA ARG A 6 -7.56 31.11 25.33
C ARG A 6 -6.86 31.09 23.97
N ARG A 7 -5.75 31.83 23.84
CA ARG A 7 -4.84 31.75 22.68
C ARG A 7 -4.41 30.28 22.52
N VAL A 8 -4.81 29.68 21.41
CA VAL A 8 -4.11 28.52 20.87
C VAL A 8 -2.90 29.09 20.15
N ASP A 9 -1.77 29.13 20.84
CA ASP A 9 -0.51 29.51 20.20
C ASP A 9 -0.18 28.43 19.17
N SER A 10 -0.28 28.84 17.90
CA SER A 10 0.22 28.19 16.72
C SER A 10 1.74 28.02 16.86
N ALA A 11 2.17 26.94 17.50
CA ALA A 11 3.54 26.47 17.43
C ALA A 11 3.72 25.80 16.06
N ALA A 12 4.32 26.56 15.14
CA ALA A 12 4.82 26.10 13.87
C ALA A 12 5.61 24.80 14.06
N THR A 13 5.13 23.71 13.48
CA THR A 13 5.91 22.50 13.27
C THR A 13 7.10 22.88 12.37
N PRO A 14 8.36 22.75 12.79
CA PRO A 14 9.44 22.80 11.85
C PRO A 14 9.28 21.59 10.92
N GLN A 15 9.08 21.88 9.63
CA GLN A 15 9.21 20.89 8.57
C GLN A 15 10.65 20.39 8.62
N THR A 16 10.88 19.29 9.34
CA THR A 16 12.13 18.56 9.23
C THR A 16 12.16 17.98 7.82
N ALA A 17 12.97 18.65 7.01
CA ALA A 17 13.49 18.24 5.72
C ALA A 17 13.39 16.73 5.52
N GLN A 18 12.66 16.34 4.46
CA GLN A 18 12.83 15.04 3.84
C GLN A 18 14.31 14.90 3.50
N GLN A 19 15.00 14.16 4.34
CA GLN A 19 16.39 13.77 4.12
C GLN A 19 16.36 12.76 2.98
N GLN A 20 16.57 13.26 1.76
CA GLN A 20 16.95 12.43 0.63
C GLN A 20 18.25 11.72 1.02
N ALA A 21 18.15 10.40 1.25
CA ALA A 21 19.33 9.57 1.39
C ALA A 21 20.16 9.68 0.11
N PRO A 22 21.48 9.86 0.20
CA PRO A 22 22.33 9.84 -0.98
C PRO A 22 22.25 8.44 -1.58
N SER A 23 21.78 8.37 -2.83
CA SER A 23 21.83 7.15 -3.63
C SER A 23 23.27 6.97 -4.08
N GLU A 24 24.06 6.27 -3.26
CA GLU A 24 25.35 5.77 -3.71
C GLU A 24 25.16 4.91 -4.98
N PRO A 25 26.11 4.94 -5.94
CA PRO A 25 26.00 4.15 -7.14
C PRO A 25 26.03 2.66 -6.76
N ARG A 26 24.86 2.01 -6.83
CA ARG A 26 24.66 0.59 -6.52
C ARG A 26 25.56 -0.33 -7.35
N ASP A 27 26.05 0.16 -8.48
CA ASP A 27 26.99 -0.53 -9.37
C ASP A 27 28.33 -0.85 -8.69
N ALA A 28 28.74 -0.10 -7.66
CA ALA A 28 29.98 -0.37 -6.92
C ALA A 28 29.88 -1.61 -6.02
N LEU A 29 28.67 -1.94 -5.53
CA LEU A 29 28.43 -3.09 -4.65
C LEU A 29 28.43 -4.40 -5.44
N ASP A 30 27.95 -4.37 -6.69
CA ASP A 30 27.91 -5.53 -7.58
C ASP A 30 29.33 -5.98 -8.00
N ALA A 31 30.28 -5.03 -8.11
CA ALA A 31 31.67 -5.33 -8.45
C ALA A 31 32.45 -6.04 -7.33
N GLN A 32 31.98 -5.99 -6.08
CA GLN A 32 32.60 -6.64 -4.91
C GLN A 32 32.07 -8.05 -4.61
N MET A 33 31.13 -8.56 -5.42
CA MET A 33 30.45 -9.84 -5.18
C MET A 33 30.96 -11.00 -6.05
N ASP A 34 32.08 -10.80 -6.76
CA ASP A 34 32.68 -11.79 -7.65
C ASP A 34 33.77 -12.65 -6.97
N GLU A 35 33.93 -12.55 -5.66
CA GLU A 35 34.67 -13.49 -4.82
C GLU A 35 33.68 -14.37 -4.03
N PRO A 36 33.96 -15.68 -3.83
CA PRO A 36 33.04 -16.58 -3.14
C PRO A 36 32.87 -16.14 -1.68
N LEU A 37 31.75 -15.46 -1.41
CA LEU A 37 31.45 -14.87 -0.11
C LEU A 37 31.01 -15.96 0.87
N ARG A 38 31.98 -16.63 1.49
CA ARG A 38 31.71 -17.63 2.55
C ARG A 38 31.11 -16.94 3.76
N THR A 39 29.79 -17.02 3.87
CA THR A 39 29.05 -16.40 4.96
C THR A 39 28.36 -17.47 5.77
N ALA A 40 28.65 -17.51 7.07
CA ALA A 40 27.88 -18.30 8.03
C ALA A 40 26.56 -17.57 8.31
N LEU A 41 25.45 -18.20 7.99
CA LEU A 41 24.10 -17.65 8.06
C LEU A 41 23.25 -18.46 9.03
N ARG A 42 22.29 -17.80 9.67
CA ARG A 42 21.28 -18.45 10.49
C ARG A 42 19.99 -18.54 9.69
N VAL A 43 19.66 -19.74 9.24
CA VAL A 43 18.50 -20.03 8.39
C VAL A 43 17.32 -20.40 9.28
N ASP A 44 16.18 -19.72 9.07
CA ASP A 44 14.91 -20.07 9.69
C ASP A 44 14.28 -21.25 8.95
N LEU A 45 14.04 -22.35 9.68
CA LEU A 45 13.38 -23.56 9.17
C LEU A 45 11.88 -23.59 9.50
N GLY A 46 11.39 -22.60 10.24
CA GLY A 46 10.01 -22.49 10.72
C GLY A 46 9.87 -22.65 12.24
N CYS A 47 8.72 -22.22 12.79
CA CYS A 47 8.42 -22.30 14.22
C CYS A 47 9.53 -21.77 15.15
N PHE A 48 10.22 -20.70 14.75
CA PHE A 48 11.38 -20.14 15.47
C PHE A 48 12.56 -21.12 15.64
N VAL A 49 12.64 -22.13 14.78
CA VAL A 49 13.77 -23.07 14.73
C VAL A 49 14.78 -22.56 13.71
N PHE A 50 15.99 -22.33 14.19
CA PHE A 50 17.07 -21.78 13.37
C PHE A 50 18.24 -22.74 13.29
N ALA A 51 18.77 -22.92 12.08
CA ALA A 51 19.97 -23.71 11.82
C ALA A 51 21.11 -22.81 11.31
N THR A 52 22.34 -23.07 11.75
CA THR A 52 23.52 -22.42 11.17
C THR A 52 23.90 -23.14 9.90
N ALA A 53 24.02 -22.42 8.79
CA ALA A 53 24.44 -22.94 7.51
C ALA A 53 25.56 -22.07 6.93
N GLU A 54 26.52 -22.69 6.26
CA GLU A 54 27.55 -21.99 5.49
C GLU A 54 27.15 -22.01 4.01
N VAL A 55 27.14 -20.84 3.37
CA VAL A 55 26.91 -20.74 1.92
C VAL A 55 28.27 -20.71 1.21
N PRO A 56 28.62 -21.74 0.42
CA PRO A 56 29.94 -21.86 -0.20
C PRO A 56 30.13 -20.91 -1.40
N ASP A 57 29.06 -20.64 -2.15
CA ASP A 57 29.05 -19.72 -3.27
C ASP A 57 27.70 -19.00 -3.34
N ALA A 58 27.74 -17.67 -3.37
CA ALA A 58 26.57 -16.81 -3.38
C ALA A 58 26.37 -16.09 -4.72
N ARG A 59 27.15 -16.40 -5.78
CA ARG A 59 27.07 -15.70 -7.09
C ARG A 59 25.76 -15.96 -7.84
N VAL A 60 25.16 -17.13 -7.63
CA VAL A 60 23.96 -17.59 -8.35
C VAL A 60 22.81 -17.77 -7.38
N VAL A 61 21.67 -17.17 -7.73
CA VAL A 61 20.41 -17.32 -7.00
C VAL A 61 19.42 -18.12 -7.81
N HIS A 62 18.69 -19.01 -7.16
CA HIS A 62 17.67 -19.82 -7.81
C HIS A 62 16.31 -19.11 -7.69
N VAL A 63 15.80 -18.61 -8.81
CA VAL A 63 14.57 -17.83 -8.86
C VAL A 63 13.43 -18.66 -9.44
N ASN A 64 12.29 -18.69 -8.76
CA ASN A 64 11.08 -19.32 -9.28
C ASN A 64 10.37 -18.37 -10.26
N ILE A 65 10.24 -18.82 -11.52
CA ILE A 65 9.63 -18.01 -12.58
C ILE A 65 8.11 -18.25 -12.65
N GLY A 66 7.65 -19.44 -12.23
CA GLY A 66 6.27 -19.88 -12.24
C GLY A 66 6.12 -21.35 -12.64
N CYS A 67 4.94 -21.93 -12.46
CA CYS A 67 4.60 -23.30 -12.89
C CYS A 67 5.55 -24.39 -12.39
N GLY A 68 6.21 -24.19 -11.24
CA GLY A 68 7.19 -25.12 -10.69
C GLY A 68 8.58 -25.06 -11.34
N VAL A 69 8.83 -24.09 -12.23
CA VAL A 69 10.11 -23.91 -12.91
C VAL A 69 11.00 -22.94 -12.13
N VAL A 70 12.19 -23.41 -11.78
CA VAL A 70 13.23 -22.66 -11.06
C VAL A 70 14.45 -22.54 -11.97
N VAL A 71 15.03 -21.34 -12.06
CA VAL A 71 16.17 -21.05 -12.94
C VAL A 71 17.30 -20.41 -12.13
N PRO A 72 18.55 -20.86 -12.31
CA PRO A 72 19.72 -20.16 -11.76
C PRO A 72 19.93 -18.83 -12.51
N MET A 73 20.02 -17.74 -11.77
CA MET A 73 20.25 -16.39 -12.30
C MET A 73 21.39 -15.72 -11.55
N THR A 74 22.08 -14.80 -12.22
CA THR A 74 23.01 -13.87 -11.56
C THR A 74 22.23 -12.81 -10.78
N HIS A 75 22.89 -12.11 -9.84
CA HIS A 75 22.24 -11.06 -9.05
C HIS A 75 21.62 -9.94 -9.89
N GLY A 76 22.33 -9.48 -10.92
CA GLY A 76 21.83 -8.44 -11.82
C GLY A 76 20.57 -8.87 -12.57
N GLU A 77 20.56 -10.09 -13.10
CA GLU A 77 19.40 -10.67 -13.79
C GLU A 77 18.22 -10.88 -12.84
N ALA A 78 18.48 -11.41 -11.64
CA ALA A 78 17.46 -11.63 -10.63
C ALA A 78 16.84 -10.30 -10.17
N ASN A 79 17.67 -9.26 -9.97
CA ASN A 79 17.19 -7.93 -9.62
C ASN A 79 16.31 -7.33 -10.73
N ALA A 80 16.74 -7.43 -11.99
CA ALA A 80 15.93 -6.99 -13.13
C ALA A 80 14.59 -7.76 -13.22
N PHE A 81 14.59 -9.06 -12.95
CA PHE A 81 13.39 -9.88 -12.90
C PHE A 81 12.44 -9.46 -11.77
N LEU A 82 12.97 -9.18 -10.57
CA LEU A 82 12.20 -8.71 -9.43
C LEU A 82 11.57 -7.35 -9.71
N LEU A 83 12.31 -6.40 -10.28
CA LEU A 83 11.78 -5.08 -10.66
C LEU A 83 10.61 -5.21 -11.66
N LYS A 84 10.72 -6.13 -12.63
CA LYS A 84 9.64 -6.41 -13.58
C LYS A 84 8.40 -6.99 -12.87
N LYS A 85 8.59 -7.96 -11.96
CA LYS A 85 7.49 -8.54 -11.17
C LYS A 85 6.82 -7.51 -10.26
N GLU A 86 7.60 -6.62 -9.65
CA GLU A 86 7.10 -5.52 -8.83
C GLU A 86 6.25 -4.55 -9.65
N ALA A 87 6.72 -4.16 -10.84
CA ALA A 87 5.97 -3.28 -11.74
C ALA A 87 4.63 -3.91 -12.17
N LEU A 88 4.62 -5.19 -12.52
CA LEU A 88 3.40 -5.93 -12.85
C LEU A 88 2.43 -5.99 -11.65
N GLY A 89 2.94 -6.27 -10.46
CA GLY A 89 2.13 -6.27 -9.23
C GLY A 89 1.50 -4.90 -8.97
N LYS A 90 2.28 -3.81 -9.10
CA LYS A 90 1.78 -2.43 -8.95
C LYS A 90 0.70 -2.11 -9.97
N GLN A 91 0.88 -2.49 -11.23
CA GLN A 91 -0.11 -2.27 -12.28
C GLN A 91 -1.43 -3.00 -11.96
N GLU A 92 -1.35 -4.25 -11.48
CA GLU A 92 -2.54 -5.03 -11.14
C GLU A 92 -3.28 -4.44 -9.95
N VAL A 93 -2.55 -4.00 -8.92
CA VAL A 93 -3.13 -3.27 -7.78
C VAL A 93 -3.85 -2.01 -8.24
N GLN A 94 -3.24 -1.21 -9.13
CA GLN A 94 -3.88 -0.01 -9.68
C GLN A 94 -5.17 -0.34 -10.46
N ARG A 95 -5.15 -1.40 -11.27
CA ARG A 95 -6.31 -1.87 -12.02
C ARG A 95 -7.46 -2.27 -11.09
N LEU A 96 -7.16 -3.11 -10.09
CA LEU A 96 -8.15 -3.55 -9.09
C LEU A 96 -8.69 -2.39 -8.27
N ASN A 97 -7.83 -1.43 -7.90
CA ASN A 97 -8.25 -0.24 -7.17
C ASN A 97 -9.23 0.62 -7.99
N LYS A 98 -8.99 0.79 -9.30
CA LYS A 98 -9.91 1.50 -10.20
C LYS A 98 -11.27 0.82 -10.30
N GLU A 99 -11.30 -0.50 -10.41
CA GLU A 99 -12.57 -1.25 -10.46
C GLU A 99 -13.31 -1.21 -9.10
N MET A 100 -12.58 -1.31 -7.99
CA MET A 100 -13.15 -1.13 -6.65
C MET A 100 -13.78 0.26 -6.50
N LEU A 101 -13.07 1.32 -6.93
CA LEU A 101 -13.56 2.70 -6.91
C LEU A 101 -14.83 2.86 -7.74
N ARG A 102 -14.88 2.24 -8.92
CA ARG A 102 -16.07 2.25 -9.79
C ARG A 102 -17.28 1.62 -9.11
N VAL A 103 -17.11 0.45 -8.49
CA VAL A 103 -18.19 -0.23 -7.77
C VAL A 103 -18.63 0.58 -6.56
N LYS A 104 -17.67 1.08 -5.77
CA LYS A 104 -17.93 1.92 -4.58
C LYS A 104 -18.74 3.17 -4.93
N TYR A 105 -18.40 3.84 -6.04
CA TYR A 105 -19.12 5.03 -6.49
C TYR A 105 -20.56 4.71 -6.92
N ARG A 106 -20.76 3.63 -7.70
CA ARG A 106 -22.10 3.20 -8.13
C ARG A 106 -23.01 2.89 -6.95
N ILE A 107 -22.51 2.17 -5.96
CA ILE A 107 -23.26 1.87 -4.73
C ILE A 107 -23.65 3.18 -4.03
N ARG A 108 -22.68 4.07 -3.79
CA ARG A 108 -22.94 5.37 -3.14
C ARG A 108 -23.98 6.20 -3.88
N LEU A 109 -23.91 6.26 -5.21
CA LEU A 109 -24.85 7.00 -6.03
C LEU A 109 -26.26 6.44 -5.87
N VAL A 110 -26.44 5.12 -6.01
CA VAL A 110 -27.76 4.48 -5.87
C VAL A 110 -28.31 4.68 -4.45
N THR A 111 -27.51 4.45 -3.41
CA THR A 111 -27.94 4.66 -2.02
C THR A 111 -28.37 6.10 -1.76
N GLU A 112 -27.62 7.08 -2.27
CA GLU A 112 -27.96 8.49 -2.08
C GLU A 112 -29.22 8.89 -2.87
N THR A 113 -29.38 8.40 -4.10
CA THR A 113 -30.63 8.63 -4.86
C THR A 113 -31.85 8.05 -4.16
N LEU A 114 -31.74 6.83 -3.61
CA LEU A 114 -32.82 6.21 -2.85
C LEU A 114 -33.15 7.01 -1.60
N ARG A 115 -32.13 7.47 -0.86
CA ARG A 115 -32.30 8.32 0.31
C ARG A 115 -33.06 9.61 -0.04
N GLN A 116 -32.70 10.26 -1.14
CA GLN A 116 -33.37 11.48 -1.61
C GLN A 116 -34.82 11.23 -2.03
N LEU A 117 -35.08 10.15 -2.76
CA LEU A 117 -36.44 9.77 -3.17
C LEU A 117 -37.32 9.46 -1.96
N HIS A 118 -36.80 8.68 -1.00
CA HIS A 118 -37.50 8.39 0.25
C HIS A 118 -37.80 9.67 1.03
N GLN A 119 -36.84 10.58 1.16
CA GLN A 119 -37.05 11.85 1.84
C GLN A 119 -38.14 12.71 1.16
N ARG A 120 -38.17 12.76 -0.17
CA ARG A 120 -39.25 13.45 -0.90
C ARG A 120 -40.61 12.78 -0.72
N TYR A 121 -40.65 11.44 -0.75
CA TYR A 121 -41.89 10.69 -0.52
C TYR A 121 -42.44 10.94 0.89
N VAL A 122 -41.59 10.93 1.92
CA VAL A 122 -41.99 11.23 3.31
C VAL A 122 -42.48 12.67 3.45
N GLN A 123 -41.85 13.64 2.78
CA GLN A 123 -42.32 15.03 2.78
C GLN A 123 -43.63 15.22 2.00
N ALA A 124 -43.83 14.49 0.91
CA ALA A 124 -45.07 14.51 0.12
C ALA A 124 -46.24 13.78 0.82
N GLY A 125 -45.95 12.73 1.59
CA GLY A 125 -46.93 11.98 2.39
C GLY A 125 -47.20 12.56 3.78
N GLY A 126 -46.38 13.49 4.27
CA GLY A 126 -46.47 14.09 5.60
C GLY A 126 -47.31 15.38 5.71
N GLY A 127 -47.85 15.88 4.60
CA GLY A 127 -48.67 17.11 4.56
C GLY A 127 -50.18 16.93 4.82
N GLY A 128 -50.61 15.74 5.23
CA GLY A 128 -52.03 15.38 5.38
C GLY A 128 -52.63 15.48 6.79
N GLY A 129 -51.98 16.16 7.74
CA GLY A 129 -52.43 16.17 9.14
C GLY A 129 -52.12 17.43 9.92
N SER A 130 -52.73 18.56 9.55
CA SER A 130 -53.16 19.63 10.47
C SER A 130 -53.53 20.89 9.69
N ALA A 131 -54.83 21.11 9.45
CA ALA A 131 -55.40 22.45 9.41
C ALA A 131 -56.93 22.41 9.42
N SER A 132 -57.50 23.16 10.38
CA SER A 132 -58.88 23.60 10.47
C SER A 132 -59.91 22.64 11.11
N ARG A 133 -60.22 22.93 12.38
CA ARG A 133 -61.63 23.10 12.78
C ARG A 133 -61.72 24.10 13.94
N SER A 134 -61.88 25.36 13.57
CA SER A 134 -62.51 26.36 14.43
C SER A 134 -64.03 26.20 14.30
N LYS A 135 -64.70 25.94 15.41
CA LYS A 135 -65.99 26.53 15.81
C LYS A 135 -66.32 26.09 17.23
#